data_AF-A0A7V0MHB2-F1
#
_entry.id   AF-A0A7V0MHB2-F1
#
_cell.length_a   1.000
_cell.length_b   1.000
_cell.length_c   1.000
_cell.angle_alpha   90.00
_cell.angle_beta   90.00
_cell.angle_gamma   90.00
#
_symmetry.space_group_name_H-M   'P 1'
#
loop_
_entity.id
_entity.type
_entity.pdbx_description
1 polymer ?
#
loop_
_entity_poly.entity_id
_entity_poly.type
_entity_poly.pdbx_seq_one_letter_code
_entity_poly.pdbx_strand_id
1 'polypeptide(L)'
;MEGRRPAGYYLRPRTRGAQLSMFEEEFVPLDLVNTIRERVKAWRQRGYPGVTPITRQLLNHWNRPERERKLFFCQREAAETIIWLVEASPAEKQGITIPRDEPNDPESLEKGYKPLMRYALKMATGSGKTVVMGMLIAWQVLNKLASPQDKRFSDAVLLVPPNLTIKERLQVLLPWHPKNYYEQFDLVPRGMLERLQQGKYQITNWHLFQPKVDARSKSVVQRGPESDTAFCRRVLRDLGNKKNILVINDEAHHAYRPAQPLSPEELKQLRKEERDQIMEDFRAATIWISGLDRINAVRGINLLLDFSATPFYIKGTGYEEGAPFPWIVSDFGLV
;
A
#
# COMPACT_ATOMS: atom_id res chain seq x y z
N MET A 1 27.40 -0.13 19.55
CA MET A 1 26.99 -0.87 18.34
C MET A 1 26.05 0.04 17.54
N GLU A 2 26.60 0.92 16.69
CA GLU A 2 25.81 1.96 16.01
C GLU A 2 25.51 1.54 14.57
N GLY A 3 24.48 0.73 14.40
CA GLY A 3 24.00 0.36 13.07
C GLY A 3 22.61 -0.25 13.16
N ARG A 4 21.69 0.22 12.32
CA ARG A 4 20.40 -0.44 12.12
C ARG A 4 20.63 -1.79 11.44
N ARG A 5 19.83 -2.80 11.79
CA ARG A 5 19.89 -4.09 11.11
C ARG A 5 19.67 -3.96 9.58
N PRO A 6 20.41 -4.72 8.76
CA PRO A 6 20.09 -4.88 7.35
C PRO A 6 18.62 -5.27 7.15
N ALA A 7 18.00 -4.73 6.10
CA ALA A 7 16.69 -5.19 5.66
C ALA A 7 16.84 -6.61 5.13
N GLY A 8 15.91 -7.48 5.50
CA GLY A 8 15.94 -8.89 5.10
C GLY A 8 14.78 -9.66 5.70
N TYR A 9 14.72 -10.92 5.34
CA TYR A 9 13.76 -11.90 5.84
C TYR A 9 14.46 -13.24 6.04
N TYR A 10 13.84 -14.08 6.85
CA TYR A 10 14.36 -15.40 7.17
C TYR A 10 13.56 -16.43 6.38
N LEU A 11 14.25 -17.25 5.58
CA LEU A 11 13.66 -18.43 4.95
C LEU A 11 13.88 -19.64 5.83
N ARG A 12 12.85 -20.47 5.97
CA ARG A 12 13.00 -21.81 6.53
C ARG A 12 13.32 -22.78 5.39
N PRO A 13 14.53 -23.35 5.30
CA PRO A 13 14.83 -24.32 4.27
C PRO A 13 13.90 -25.55 4.40
N ARG A 14 13.28 -25.96 3.29
CA ARG A 14 12.54 -27.23 3.20
C ARG A 14 13.52 -28.38 2.98
N THR A 15 14.21 -28.84 4.00
CA THR A 15 14.94 -30.12 3.91
C THR A 15 13.95 -31.29 4.04
N ARG A 16 13.67 -31.96 2.91
CA ARG A 16 13.13 -33.32 2.88
C ARG A 16 14.22 -34.28 3.37
N GLY A 17 14.29 -34.49 4.68
CA GLY A 17 15.20 -35.48 5.27
C GLY A 17 15.00 -35.54 6.77
N ALA A 18 14.47 -36.66 7.26
CA ALA A 18 14.38 -36.95 8.69
C ALA A 18 15.79 -37.26 9.22
N GLN A 19 16.61 -36.23 9.41
CA GLN A 19 17.85 -36.26 10.19
C GLN A 19 18.38 -34.84 10.36
N LEU A 20 18.25 -34.31 11.59
CA LEU A 20 19.14 -33.31 12.20
C LEU A 20 19.52 -32.09 11.34
N SER A 21 18.61 -31.14 11.15
CA SER A 21 19.00 -29.72 11.00
C SER A 21 18.16 -28.87 11.94
N MET A 22 18.65 -28.70 13.16
CA MET A 22 18.19 -27.65 14.07
C MET A 22 18.50 -26.28 13.44
N PHE A 23 17.45 -25.53 13.11
CA PHE A 23 17.38 -24.06 13.21
C PHE A 23 18.48 -23.19 12.55
N GLU A 24 18.84 -23.42 11.30
CA GLU A 24 19.47 -22.34 10.52
C GLU A 24 18.41 -21.69 9.62
N GLU A 25 17.75 -20.67 10.16
CA GLU A 25 16.97 -19.73 9.36
C GLU A 25 17.96 -18.90 8.53
N GLU A 26 17.96 -19.10 7.21
CA GLU A 26 18.86 -18.36 6.32
C GLU A 26 18.35 -16.93 6.15
N PHE A 27 19.19 -15.96 6.50
CA PHE A 27 18.88 -14.55 6.33
C PHE A 27 19.11 -14.12 4.89
N VAL A 28 18.02 -13.79 4.18
CA VAL A 28 18.08 -13.24 2.84
C VAL A 28 17.95 -11.72 2.91
N PRO A 29 18.97 -10.95 2.46
CA PRO A 29 18.90 -9.50 2.46
C PRO A 29 17.92 -8.97 1.42
N LEU A 30 17.24 -7.88 1.76
CA LEU A 30 16.44 -7.09 0.81
C LEU A 30 17.32 -5.99 0.22
N ASP A 31 18.11 -6.34 -0.79
CA ASP A 31 19.12 -5.44 -1.38
C ASP A 31 18.56 -4.11 -1.85
N LEU A 32 17.41 -4.15 -2.55
CA LEU A 32 16.69 -2.96 -3.00
C LEU A 32 16.39 -2.00 -1.83
N VAL A 33 15.90 -2.53 -0.71
CA VAL A 33 15.57 -1.73 0.48
C VAL A 33 16.83 -1.16 1.11
N ASN A 34 17.91 -1.95 1.19
CA ASN A 34 19.18 -1.49 1.75
C ASN A 34 19.80 -0.37 0.90
N THR A 35 19.79 -0.50 -0.44
CA THR A 35 20.23 0.57 -1.34
C THR A 35 19.37 1.82 -1.19
N ILE A 36 18.04 1.68 -1.12
CA ILE A 36 17.13 2.82 -0.92
C ILE A 36 17.45 3.54 0.41
N ARG A 37 17.66 2.79 1.51
CA ARG A 37 18.00 3.38 2.82
C ARG A 37 19.27 4.22 2.78
N GLU A 38 20.32 3.75 2.10
CA GLU A 38 21.56 4.49 1.93
C GLU A 38 21.34 5.80 1.13
N ARG A 39 20.58 5.71 0.04
CA ARG A 39 20.24 6.89 -0.80
C ARG A 39 19.41 7.91 -0.04
N VAL A 40 18.37 7.45 0.68
CA VAL A 40 17.52 8.31 1.51
C VAL A 40 18.34 8.96 2.64
N LYS A 41 19.25 8.22 3.28
CA LYS A 41 20.16 8.78 4.30
C LYS A 41 21.05 9.88 3.72
N ALA A 42 21.67 9.66 2.56
CA ALA A 42 22.50 10.66 1.90
C ALA A 42 21.69 11.88 1.45
N TRP A 43 20.49 11.67 0.90
CA TRP A 43 19.57 12.73 0.50
C TRP A 43 19.10 13.57 1.70
N ARG A 44 18.80 12.94 2.83
CA ARG A 44 18.50 13.59 4.12
C ARG A 44 19.66 14.45 4.59
N GLN A 45 20.88 13.93 4.58
CA GLN A 45 22.09 14.66 5.01
C GLN A 45 22.38 15.90 4.16
N ARG A 46 22.01 15.88 2.88
CA ARG A 46 22.10 17.04 1.97
C ARG A 46 20.94 18.03 2.12
N GLY A 47 20.02 17.85 3.07
CA GLY A 47 18.91 18.78 3.31
C GLY A 47 17.77 18.66 2.31
N TYR A 48 17.50 17.45 1.79
CA TYR A 48 16.36 17.16 0.91
C TYR A 48 16.36 17.96 -0.40
N PRO A 49 17.40 17.85 -1.26
CA PRO A 49 17.43 18.52 -2.55
C PRO A 49 16.27 18.06 -3.45
N GLY A 50 15.72 18.99 -4.24
CA GLY A 50 14.69 18.71 -5.25
C GLY A 50 13.24 18.65 -4.75
N VAL A 51 12.99 18.76 -3.45
CA VAL A 51 11.62 18.74 -2.90
C VAL A 51 10.86 20.05 -3.14
N THR A 52 9.53 19.97 -3.20
CA THR A 52 8.67 21.15 -3.22
C THR A 52 8.75 21.97 -1.92
N PRO A 53 8.33 23.25 -1.93
CA PRO A 53 8.25 24.05 -0.70
C PRO A 53 7.34 23.44 0.38
N ILE A 54 6.20 22.84 0.00
CA ILE A 54 5.29 22.18 0.94
C ILE A 54 5.95 20.96 1.57
N THR A 55 6.59 20.12 0.75
CA THR A 55 7.33 18.95 1.24
C THR A 55 8.45 19.36 2.18
N ARG A 56 9.20 20.43 1.88
CA ARG A 56 10.22 20.97 2.78
C ARG A 56 9.64 21.42 4.12
N GLN A 57 8.50 22.11 4.10
CA GLN A 57 7.82 22.54 5.33
C GLN A 57 7.37 21.34 6.17
N LEU A 58 6.79 20.30 5.56
CA LEU A 58 6.38 19.07 6.24
C LEU A 58 7.57 18.31 6.82
N LEU A 59 8.64 18.09 6.02
CA LEU A 59 9.86 17.44 6.49
C LEU A 59 10.50 18.21 7.64
N ASN A 60 10.62 19.53 7.54
CA ASN A 60 11.13 20.36 8.64
C ASN A 60 10.22 20.23 9.87
N HIS A 61 8.90 20.24 9.70
CA HIS A 61 7.94 20.09 10.78
C HIS A 61 8.10 18.76 11.51
N TRP A 62 8.22 17.64 10.79
CA TRP A 62 8.38 16.29 11.35
C TRP A 62 9.74 16.06 12.01
N ASN A 63 10.77 16.77 11.56
CA ASN A 63 12.15 16.64 12.03
C ASN A 63 12.51 17.61 13.18
N ARG A 64 11.57 18.47 13.62
CA ARG A 64 11.79 19.39 14.75
C ARG A 64 12.11 18.62 16.04
N PRO A 65 13.22 18.92 16.73
CA PRO A 65 13.58 18.26 17.98
C PRO A 65 12.64 18.62 19.14
N GLU A 66 12.06 19.82 19.10
CA GLU A 66 11.21 20.42 20.14
C GLU A 66 9.74 19.96 20.09
N ARG A 67 9.38 19.00 19.21
CA ARG A 67 8.01 18.50 19.15
C ARG A 67 7.67 17.78 20.45
N GLU A 68 6.55 18.16 21.04
CA GLU A 68 5.98 17.47 22.21
C GLU A 68 5.78 15.97 21.90
N ARG A 69 5.22 15.68 20.71
CA ARG A 69 4.99 14.31 20.22
C ARG A 69 6.03 13.99 19.15
N LYS A 70 7.14 13.38 19.59
CA LYS A 70 8.24 12.94 18.72
C LYS A 70 7.78 11.76 17.86
N LEU A 71 7.98 11.87 16.55
CA LEU A 71 7.76 10.77 15.63
C LEU A 71 8.91 9.77 15.74
N PHE A 72 8.60 8.49 15.68
CA PHE A 72 9.64 7.46 15.66
C PHE A 72 10.46 7.56 14.38
N PHE A 73 11.74 7.18 14.48
CA PHE A 73 12.63 7.15 13.31
C PHE A 73 12.04 6.31 12.17
N CYS A 74 11.40 5.18 12.50
CA CYS A 74 10.77 4.32 11.51
C CYS A 74 9.65 5.01 10.74
N GLN A 75 8.86 5.84 11.41
CA GLN A 75 7.77 6.59 10.79
C GLN A 75 8.31 7.66 9.84
N ARG A 76 9.33 8.41 10.30
CA ARG A 76 9.98 9.47 9.52
C ARG A 76 10.64 8.90 8.26
N GLU A 77 11.47 7.87 8.41
CA GLU A 77 12.17 7.31 7.25
C GLU A 77 11.22 6.58 6.28
N ALA A 78 10.18 5.91 6.78
CA ALA A 78 9.14 5.33 5.91
C ALA A 78 8.49 6.41 5.03
N ALA A 79 8.10 7.56 5.63
CA ALA A 79 7.54 8.67 4.88
C ALA A 79 8.56 9.29 3.91
N GLU A 80 9.77 9.55 4.36
CA GLU A 80 10.86 10.10 3.55
C GLU A 80 11.23 9.21 2.36
N THR A 81 11.17 7.88 2.52
CA THR A 81 11.44 6.93 1.45
C THR A 81 10.47 7.12 0.29
N ILE A 82 9.16 7.23 0.58
CA ILE A 82 8.15 7.45 -0.46
C ILE A 82 8.29 8.83 -1.09
N ILE A 83 8.54 9.86 -0.28
CA ILE A 83 8.79 11.22 -0.78
C ILE A 83 9.99 11.23 -1.72
N TRP A 84 11.09 10.57 -1.34
CA TRP A 84 12.29 10.46 -2.15
C TRP A 84 12.02 9.74 -3.48
N LEU A 85 11.30 8.61 -3.46
CA LEU A 85 10.95 7.87 -4.68
C LEU A 85 10.15 8.73 -5.69
N VAL A 86 9.27 9.60 -5.19
CA VAL A 86 8.40 10.45 -6.01
C VAL A 86 9.05 11.77 -6.42
N GLU A 87 9.71 12.47 -5.50
CA GLU A 87 10.22 13.83 -5.74
C GLU A 87 11.69 13.92 -6.10
N ALA A 88 12.53 12.95 -5.70
CA ALA A 88 13.95 13.01 -6.03
C ALA A 88 14.17 12.95 -7.54
N SER A 89 15.27 13.57 -7.98
CA SER A 89 15.64 13.63 -9.39
C SER A 89 15.86 12.21 -9.97
N PRO A 90 15.71 12.02 -11.29
CA PRO A 90 16.02 10.73 -11.92
C PRO A 90 17.47 10.26 -11.66
N ALA A 91 18.42 11.19 -11.54
CA ALA A 91 19.82 10.90 -11.24
C ALA A 91 20.01 10.29 -9.84
N GLU A 92 19.26 10.77 -8.84
CA GLU A 92 19.30 10.20 -7.48
C GLU A 92 18.82 8.74 -7.46
N LYS A 93 17.86 8.41 -8.33
CA LYS A 93 17.20 7.11 -8.44
C LYS A 93 17.88 6.16 -9.43
N GLN A 94 19.02 6.54 -10.00
CA GLN A 94 19.74 5.70 -10.95
C GLN A 94 20.12 4.36 -10.31
N GLY A 95 19.83 3.26 -11.01
CA GLY A 95 20.07 1.90 -10.56
C GLY A 95 18.98 1.31 -9.65
N ILE A 96 17.95 2.10 -9.30
CA ILE A 96 16.80 1.60 -8.54
C ILE A 96 15.64 1.36 -9.49
N THR A 97 15.37 0.08 -9.74
CA THR A 97 14.22 -0.38 -10.52
C THR A 97 13.29 -1.13 -9.59
N ILE A 98 12.10 -0.59 -9.39
CA ILE A 98 11.04 -1.23 -8.60
C ILE A 98 10.10 -1.93 -9.58
N PRO A 99 9.91 -3.27 -9.47
CA PRO A 99 9.01 -4.01 -10.34
C PRO A 99 7.59 -3.45 -10.28
N ARG A 100 6.94 -3.39 -11.45
CA ARG A 100 5.52 -3.06 -11.54
C ARG A 100 4.69 -4.31 -11.38
N ASP A 101 3.50 -4.15 -10.81
CA ASP A 101 2.57 -5.26 -10.59
C ASP A 101 1.70 -5.44 -11.84
N GLU A 102 2.16 -6.29 -12.76
CA GLU A 102 1.54 -6.55 -14.07
C GLU A 102 0.34 -7.50 -13.95
N PRO A 103 -0.79 -7.20 -14.63
CA PRO A 103 -1.92 -8.12 -14.66
C PRO A 103 -1.54 -9.48 -15.25
N ASN A 104 -1.99 -10.55 -14.60
CA ASN A 104 -1.72 -11.92 -14.99
C ASN A 104 -2.99 -12.75 -15.21
N ASP A 105 -4.17 -12.19 -14.95
CA ASP A 105 -5.46 -12.81 -15.17
C ASP A 105 -5.97 -12.56 -16.60
N PRO A 106 -6.59 -13.57 -17.25
CA PRO A 106 -7.05 -13.45 -18.64
C PRO A 106 -7.98 -12.26 -18.89
N GLU A 107 -8.88 -11.96 -17.96
CA GLU A 107 -9.84 -10.84 -18.10
C GLU A 107 -9.13 -9.49 -18.15
N SER A 108 -8.14 -9.25 -17.27
CA SER A 108 -7.40 -7.99 -17.26
C SER A 108 -6.48 -7.85 -18.46
N LEU A 109 -5.90 -8.97 -18.93
CA LEU A 109 -5.07 -9.01 -20.13
C LEU A 109 -5.91 -8.70 -21.38
N GLU A 110 -7.08 -9.31 -21.53
CA GLU A 110 -8.02 -9.05 -22.63
C GLU A 110 -8.48 -7.58 -22.66
N LYS A 111 -8.74 -7.01 -21.48
CA LYS A 111 -9.11 -5.59 -21.34
C LYS A 111 -7.93 -4.62 -21.46
N GLY A 112 -6.69 -5.12 -21.54
CA GLY A 112 -5.49 -4.31 -21.67
C GLY A 112 -5.22 -3.42 -20.46
N TYR A 113 -5.51 -3.90 -19.25
CA TYR A 113 -5.19 -3.16 -18.03
C TYR A 113 -3.68 -2.94 -17.87
N LYS A 114 -3.32 -1.76 -17.36
CA LYS A 114 -1.93 -1.34 -17.22
C LYS A 114 -1.36 -1.78 -15.88
N PRO A 115 -0.05 -2.10 -15.80
CA PRO A 115 0.62 -2.44 -14.54
C PRO A 115 0.45 -1.35 -13.47
N LEU A 116 0.32 -1.78 -12.22
CA LEU A 116 0.22 -0.89 -11.06
C LEU A 116 1.62 -0.55 -10.54
N MET A 117 1.85 0.73 -10.24
CA MET A 117 3.05 1.17 -9.52
C MET A 117 2.78 1.10 -8.02
N ARG A 118 3.38 0.11 -7.35
CA ARG A 118 3.15 -0.18 -5.94
C ARG A 118 4.42 0.06 -5.14
N TYR A 119 4.27 0.58 -3.93
CA TYR A 119 5.35 0.66 -2.94
C TYR A 119 4.89 0.07 -1.62
N ALA A 120 5.54 -1.00 -1.17
CA ALA A 120 5.22 -1.66 0.08
C ALA A 120 6.12 -1.16 1.22
N LEU A 121 5.48 -0.76 2.30
CA LEU A 121 6.09 -0.38 3.56
C LEU A 121 5.84 -1.50 4.57
N LYS A 122 6.87 -2.32 4.80
CA LYS A 122 6.86 -3.33 5.86
C LYS A 122 7.02 -2.63 7.20
N MET A 123 5.99 -2.71 8.04
CA MET A 123 5.96 -2.02 9.33
C MET A 123 5.27 -2.88 10.37
N ALA A 124 5.99 -3.18 11.45
CA ALA A 124 5.50 -3.88 12.62
C ALA A 124 4.15 -3.36 13.14
N THR A 125 3.30 -4.25 13.64
CA THR A 125 2.10 -3.87 14.41
C THR A 125 2.53 -3.01 15.61
N GLY A 126 1.85 -1.89 15.83
CA GLY A 126 2.19 -0.95 16.91
C GLY A 126 3.28 0.07 16.57
N SER A 127 4.03 -0.06 15.46
CA SER A 127 5.03 0.93 15.03
C SER A 127 4.45 2.26 14.51
N GLY A 128 3.11 2.34 14.41
CA GLY A 128 2.39 3.52 13.95
C GLY A 128 2.24 3.61 12.44
N LYS A 129 1.90 2.51 11.75
CA LYS A 129 1.52 2.48 10.33
C LYS A 129 0.56 3.62 9.95
N THR A 130 -0.50 3.77 10.73
CA THR A 130 -1.52 4.81 10.54
C THR A 130 -0.95 6.23 10.64
N VAL A 131 0.07 6.47 11.47
CA VAL A 131 0.76 7.77 11.54
C VAL A 131 1.45 8.08 10.20
N VAL A 132 2.16 7.10 9.63
CA VAL A 132 2.82 7.24 8.32
C VAL A 132 1.81 7.42 7.20
N MET A 133 0.67 6.71 7.23
CA MET A 133 -0.43 6.95 6.29
C MET A 133 -0.88 8.41 6.34
N GLY A 134 -1.10 8.97 7.54
CA GLY A 134 -1.46 10.38 7.72
C GLY A 134 -0.38 11.33 7.18
N MET A 135 0.90 11.07 7.44
CA MET A 135 2.01 11.87 6.90
C MET A 135 2.01 11.90 5.37
N LEU A 136 1.84 10.74 4.73
CA LEU A 136 1.86 10.63 3.26
C LEU A 136 0.59 11.19 2.62
N ILE A 137 -0.57 11.05 3.26
CA ILE A 137 -1.81 11.69 2.84
C ILE A 137 -1.66 13.22 2.89
N ALA A 138 -1.16 13.76 4.00
CA ALA A 138 -0.93 15.19 4.14
C ALA A 138 0.02 15.71 3.07
N TRP A 139 1.14 15.01 2.85
CA TRP A 139 2.10 15.32 1.81
C TRP A 139 1.47 15.34 0.41
N GLN A 140 0.70 14.32 0.05
CA GLN A 140 0.06 14.21 -1.27
C GLN A 140 -0.98 15.33 -1.50
N VAL A 141 -1.93 15.46 -0.57
CA VAL A 141 -3.05 16.40 -0.73
C VAL A 141 -2.57 17.85 -0.69
N LEU A 142 -1.71 18.22 0.26
CA LEU A 142 -1.24 19.61 0.40
C LEU A 142 -0.39 20.04 -0.79
N ASN A 143 0.45 19.14 -1.33
CA ASN A 143 1.21 19.43 -2.54
C ASN A 143 0.29 19.58 -3.75
N LYS A 144 -0.70 18.71 -3.91
CA LYS A 144 -1.65 18.81 -5.03
C LYS A 144 -2.46 20.11 -4.99
N LEU A 145 -2.88 20.53 -3.80
CA LEU A 145 -3.61 21.79 -3.62
C LEU A 145 -2.71 23.03 -3.80
N ALA A 146 -1.41 22.93 -3.52
CA ALA A 146 -0.46 24.01 -3.81
C ALA A 146 -0.09 24.08 -5.30
N SER A 147 -0.01 22.94 -5.98
CA SER A 147 0.37 22.83 -7.39
C SER A 147 -0.61 21.93 -8.16
N PRO A 148 -1.79 22.43 -8.56
CA PRO A 148 -2.82 21.61 -9.20
C PRO A 148 -2.39 20.94 -10.51
N GLN A 149 -1.42 21.52 -11.23
CA GLN A 149 -0.89 20.97 -12.48
C GLN A 149 0.13 19.84 -12.28
N ASP A 150 0.70 19.70 -11.08
CA ASP A 150 1.67 18.65 -10.80
C ASP A 150 0.95 17.29 -10.68
N LYS A 151 1.26 16.38 -11.61
CA LYS A 151 0.65 15.06 -11.69
C LYS A 151 1.28 14.07 -10.71
N ARG A 152 2.40 14.40 -10.07
CA ARG A 152 3.03 13.55 -9.04
C ARG A 152 2.21 13.43 -7.76
N PHE A 153 1.27 14.36 -7.56
CA PHE A 153 0.47 14.45 -6.34
C PHE A 153 -1.03 14.25 -6.61
N SER A 154 -1.74 13.76 -5.58
CA SER A 154 -3.18 13.56 -5.59
C SER A 154 -3.87 14.28 -4.42
N ASP A 155 -5.04 14.85 -4.69
CA ASP A 155 -5.99 15.36 -3.70
C ASP A 155 -7.18 14.41 -3.49
N ALA A 156 -7.16 13.22 -4.12
CA ALA A 156 -8.16 12.17 -3.98
C ALA A 156 -7.53 10.92 -3.38
N VAL A 157 -7.99 10.54 -2.20
CA VAL A 157 -7.41 9.48 -1.37
C VAL A 157 -8.41 8.35 -1.18
N LEU A 158 -8.02 7.15 -1.60
CA LEU A 158 -8.76 5.91 -1.39
C LEU A 158 -8.00 5.04 -0.39
N LEU A 159 -8.61 4.78 0.76
CA LEU A 159 -8.09 3.82 1.74
C LEU A 159 -8.87 2.51 1.62
N VAL A 160 -8.15 1.40 1.48
CA VAL A 160 -8.72 0.06 1.35
C VAL A 160 -8.22 -0.84 2.48
N PRO A 161 -9.04 -1.07 3.53
CA PRO A 161 -8.75 -2.05 4.58
C PRO A 161 -9.39 -3.42 4.29
N PRO A 162 -8.92 -4.50 4.95
CA PRO A 162 -9.39 -5.86 4.68
C PRO A 162 -10.77 -6.14 5.30
N ASN A 163 -11.17 -5.43 6.36
CA ASN A 163 -12.45 -5.63 7.05
C ASN A 163 -13.03 -4.32 7.61
N LEU A 164 -14.28 -4.38 8.10
CA LEU A 164 -15.02 -3.22 8.61
C LEU A 164 -14.44 -2.69 9.92
N THR A 165 -13.92 -3.55 10.79
CA THR A 165 -13.27 -3.13 12.04
C THR A 165 -12.08 -2.22 11.76
N ILE A 166 -11.23 -2.59 10.80
CA ILE A 166 -10.10 -1.74 10.38
C ILE A 166 -10.60 -0.47 9.71
N LYS A 167 -11.65 -0.54 8.88
CA LYS A 167 -12.28 0.63 8.27
C LYS A 167 -12.72 1.68 9.31
N GLU A 168 -13.27 1.25 10.45
CA GLU A 168 -13.64 2.15 11.55
C GLU A 168 -12.41 2.77 12.22
N ARG A 169 -11.34 1.98 12.42
CA ARG A 169 -10.08 2.51 12.99
C ARG A 169 -9.40 3.53 12.09
N LEU A 170 -9.49 3.37 10.76
CA LEU A 170 -8.89 4.31 9.80
C LEU A 170 -9.65 5.63 9.67
N GLN A 171 -10.83 5.81 10.28
CA GLN A 171 -11.57 7.08 10.26
C GLN A 171 -10.78 8.24 10.85
N VAL A 172 -9.82 7.95 11.74
CA VAL A 172 -8.89 8.95 12.31
C VAL A 172 -7.99 9.61 11.25
N LEU A 173 -7.91 9.07 10.04
CA LEU A 173 -7.19 9.67 8.90
C LEU A 173 -8.04 10.69 8.13
N LEU A 174 -9.32 10.86 8.46
CA LEU A 174 -10.15 11.91 7.90
C LEU A 174 -9.84 13.24 8.60
N PRO A 175 -9.49 14.32 7.89
CA PRO A 175 -9.07 15.59 8.51
C PRO A 175 -10.15 16.30 9.34
N TRP A 176 -11.42 15.94 9.18
CA TRP A 176 -12.55 16.46 9.95
C TRP A 176 -12.98 15.54 11.09
N HIS A 177 -12.32 14.39 11.28
CA HIS A 177 -12.65 13.50 12.39
C HIS A 177 -12.27 14.18 13.72
N PRO A 178 -13.13 14.13 14.77
CA PRO A 178 -12.85 14.80 16.05
C PRO A 178 -11.57 14.33 16.75
N LYS A 179 -11.15 13.08 16.47
CA LYS A 179 -9.91 12.48 16.94
C LYS A 179 -8.95 12.22 15.78
N ASN A 180 -8.81 13.17 14.86
CA ASN A 180 -7.96 12.98 13.69
C ASN A 180 -6.48 12.90 14.11
N TYR A 181 -5.71 12.11 13.37
CA TYR A 181 -4.30 11.91 13.64
C TYR A 181 -3.44 13.13 13.28
N TYR A 182 -3.94 14.05 12.44
CA TYR A 182 -3.20 15.24 12.07
C TYR A 182 -3.03 16.18 13.27
N GLU A 183 -4.05 16.35 14.10
CA GLU A 183 -3.96 17.08 15.36
C GLU A 183 -3.33 16.22 16.46
N GLN A 184 -3.79 14.97 16.62
CA GLN A 184 -3.30 14.09 17.68
C GLN A 184 -1.79 13.84 17.58
N PHE A 185 -1.18 13.78 16.39
CA PHE A 185 0.26 13.58 16.27
C PHE A 185 0.98 14.81 15.72
N ASP A 186 0.30 15.97 15.66
CA ASP A 186 0.83 17.23 15.11
C ASP A 186 1.45 17.00 13.70
N LEU A 187 0.79 16.24 12.83
CA LEU A 187 1.38 15.82 11.55
C LEU A 187 1.46 16.93 10.51
N VAL A 188 0.73 18.03 10.68
CA VAL A 188 0.72 19.16 9.75
C VAL A 188 0.98 20.47 10.50
N PRO A 189 1.72 21.41 9.90
CA PRO A 189 1.86 22.76 10.44
C PRO A 189 0.51 23.45 10.66
N ARG A 190 0.47 24.41 11.60
CA ARG A 190 -0.71 25.26 11.85
C ARG A 190 -1.18 25.92 10.55
N GLY A 191 -2.50 25.95 10.34
CA GLY A 191 -3.13 26.51 9.13
C GLY A 191 -3.14 25.58 7.91
N MET A 192 -2.40 24.46 7.92
CA MET A 192 -2.47 23.48 6.82
C MET A 192 -3.61 22.48 6.95
N LEU A 193 -4.16 22.29 8.16
CA LEU A 193 -5.26 21.33 8.39
C LEU A 193 -6.54 21.73 7.63
N GLU A 194 -6.87 23.02 7.61
CA GLU A 194 -8.02 23.54 6.84
C GLU A 194 -7.85 23.30 5.34
N ARG A 195 -6.62 23.45 4.83
CA ARG A 195 -6.30 23.11 3.43
C ARG A 195 -6.44 21.62 3.19
N LEU A 196 -5.96 20.79 4.11
CA LEU A 196 -6.04 19.34 4.01
C LEU A 196 -7.51 18.86 3.90
N GLN A 197 -8.43 19.49 4.62
CA GLN A 197 -9.87 19.18 4.54
C GLN A 197 -10.48 19.37 3.13
N GLN A 198 -9.84 20.13 2.24
CA GLN A 198 -10.31 20.34 0.86
C GLN A 198 -10.10 19.11 -0.04
N GLY A 199 -9.27 18.14 0.38
CA GLY A 199 -9.09 16.86 -0.29
C GLY A 199 -10.38 16.03 -0.34
N LYS A 200 -10.41 15.02 -1.21
CA LYS A 200 -11.48 14.01 -1.26
C LYS A 200 -10.95 12.71 -0.69
N TYR A 201 -11.70 12.16 0.26
CA TYR A 201 -11.29 10.99 1.02
C TYR A 201 -12.38 9.94 0.96
N GLN A 202 -11.98 8.69 0.77
CA GLN A 202 -12.89 7.57 0.84
C GLN A 202 -12.22 6.38 1.50
N ILE A 203 -12.91 5.78 2.47
CA ILE A 203 -12.47 4.52 3.10
C ILE A 203 -13.46 3.43 2.68
N THR A 204 -13.00 2.50 1.84
CA THR A 204 -13.86 1.45 1.25
C THR A 204 -13.24 0.09 1.46
N ASN A 205 -14.05 -0.91 1.77
CA ASN A 205 -13.56 -2.27 1.93
C ASN A 205 -13.62 -3.02 0.59
N TRP A 206 -12.67 -3.93 0.36
CA TRP A 206 -12.55 -4.69 -0.89
C TRP A 206 -13.78 -5.53 -1.24
N HIS A 207 -14.62 -5.93 -0.27
CA HIS A 207 -15.88 -6.63 -0.56
C HIS A 207 -16.80 -5.80 -1.47
N LEU A 208 -16.69 -4.46 -1.44
CA LEU A 208 -17.44 -3.59 -2.34
C LEU A 208 -16.96 -3.68 -3.79
N PHE A 209 -15.77 -4.24 -4.06
CA PHE A 209 -15.28 -4.48 -5.41
C PHE A 209 -15.88 -5.74 -6.05
N GLN A 210 -16.61 -6.56 -5.28
CA GLN A 210 -17.30 -7.71 -5.84
C GLN A 210 -18.30 -7.28 -6.93
N PRO A 211 -18.38 -8.03 -8.04
CA PRO A 211 -19.46 -7.86 -9.01
C PRO A 211 -20.80 -8.02 -8.30
N LYS A 212 -21.74 -7.11 -8.57
CA LYS A 212 -23.12 -7.34 -8.17
C LYS A 212 -23.70 -8.40 -9.09
N VAL A 213 -23.97 -9.58 -8.55
CA VAL A 213 -24.86 -10.52 -9.22
C VAL A 213 -26.26 -9.94 -9.05
N ASP A 214 -26.90 -9.53 -10.14
CA ASP A 214 -28.29 -9.09 -10.11
C ASP A 214 -29.14 -10.27 -9.62
N ALA A 215 -29.48 -10.25 -8.33
CA ALA A 215 -30.37 -11.22 -7.72
C ALA A 215 -31.74 -11.07 -8.37
N ARG A 216 -32.03 -11.94 -9.36
CA ARG A 216 -33.34 -12.28 -9.95
C ARG A 216 -34.51 -11.44 -9.43
N SER A 217 -34.59 -10.18 -9.86
CA SER A 217 -35.86 -9.43 -9.81
C SER A 217 -36.55 -9.67 -11.15
N LYS A 218 -37.77 -10.23 -11.11
CA LYS A 218 -38.53 -10.74 -12.27
C LYS A 218 -38.91 -9.68 -13.33
N SER A 219 -38.37 -8.47 -13.27
CA SER A 219 -38.72 -7.34 -14.16
C SER A 219 -37.54 -6.55 -14.69
N VAL A 220 -36.30 -6.87 -14.33
CA VAL A 220 -35.12 -6.13 -14.78
C VAL A 220 -34.42 -6.90 -15.90
N VAL A 221 -34.34 -6.27 -17.08
CA VAL A 221 -33.49 -6.69 -18.22
C VAL A 221 -32.15 -7.16 -17.68
N GLN A 222 -31.71 -8.37 -18.04
CA GLN A 222 -30.40 -8.89 -17.66
C GLN A 222 -29.34 -7.91 -18.14
N ARG A 223 -28.86 -7.04 -17.25
CA ARG A 223 -27.75 -6.15 -17.56
C ARG A 223 -26.54 -7.05 -17.71
N GLY A 224 -25.84 -6.92 -18.83
CA GLY A 224 -24.55 -7.57 -19.03
C GLY A 224 -23.55 -7.19 -17.92
N PRO A 225 -22.35 -7.79 -17.91
CA PRO A 225 -21.35 -7.54 -16.88
C PRO A 225 -21.14 -6.04 -16.65
N GLU A 226 -21.07 -5.63 -15.38
CA GLU A 226 -20.94 -4.23 -14.98
C GLU A 226 -19.72 -3.59 -15.66
N SER A 227 -19.91 -2.54 -16.47
CA SER A 227 -18.79 -1.81 -17.10
C SER A 227 -17.86 -1.18 -16.04
N ASP A 228 -16.58 -0.99 -16.38
CA ASP A 228 -15.60 -0.42 -15.45
C ASP A 228 -15.94 1.00 -15.00
N THR A 229 -16.61 1.77 -15.86
CA THR A 229 -17.12 3.11 -15.50
C THR A 229 -18.27 3.02 -14.49
N ALA A 230 -19.19 2.09 -14.68
CA ALA A 230 -20.29 1.86 -13.73
C ALA A 230 -19.75 1.35 -12.38
N PHE A 231 -18.79 0.42 -12.42
CA PHE A 231 -18.05 -0.05 -11.26
C PHE A 231 -17.40 1.10 -10.49
N CYS A 232 -16.61 1.94 -11.16
CA CYS A 232 -15.94 3.07 -10.50
C CYS A 232 -16.94 4.06 -9.87
N ARG A 233 -18.05 4.38 -10.54
CA ARG A 233 -19.11 5.23 -9.97
C ARG A 233 -19.74 4.61 -8.73
N ARG A 234 -19.90 3.29 -8.71
CA ARG A 234 -20.48 2.57 -7.58
C ARG A 234 -19.53 2.48 -6.40
N VAL A 235 -18.25 2.18 -6.65
CA VAL A 235 -17.27 1.91 -5.59
C VAL A 235 -16.50 3.14 -5.13
N LEU A 236 -16.51 4.26 -5.88
CA LEU A 236 -15.80 5.51 -5.56
C LEU A 236 -16.75 6.70 -5.33
N ARG A 237 -17.85 6.48 -4.61
CA ARG A 237 -18.93 7.47 -4.43
C ARG A 237 -18.41 8.79 -3.84
N ASP A 238 -17.61 8.71 -2.79
CA ASP A 238 -17.17 9.89 -2.03
C ASP A 238 -16.05 10.65 -2.77
N LEU A 239 -15.36 9.99 -3.71
CA LEU A 239 -14.38 10.62 -4.59
C LEU A 239 -15.00 11.29 -5.83
N GLY A 240 -16.31 11.13 -6.05
CA GLY A 240 -17.03 11.75 -7.16
C GLY A 240 -16.41 11.45 -8.53
N ASN A 241 -15.95 12.48 -9.24
CA ASN A 241 -15.30 12.39 -10.56
C ASN A 241 -13.77 12.59 -10.55
N LYS A 242 -13.14 12.64 -9.37
CA LYS A 242 -11.68 12.80 -9.23
C LYS A 242 -10.87 11.69 -9.92
N LYS A 243 -9.84 12.07 -10.66
CA LYS A 243 -8.86 11.18 -11.29
C LYS A 243 -7.52 11.28 -10.55
N ASN A 244 -6.55 10.45 -10.94
CA ASN A 244 -5.20 10.46 -10.37
C ASN A 244 -5.22 10.17 -8.87
N ILE A 245 -5.76 9.02 -8.48
CA ILE A 245 -6.11 8.69 -7.09
C ILE A 245 -4.87 8.15 -6.35
N LEU A 246 -4.68 8.60 -5.11
CA LEU A 246 -3.76 7.97 -4.16
C LEU A 246 -4.49 6.79 -3.52
N VAL A 247 -3.96 5.58 -3.68
CA VAL A 247 -4.52 4.38 -3.04
C VAL A 247 -3.61 3.96 -1.89
N ILE A 248 -4.20 3.69 -0.74
CA ILE A 248 -3.51 3.16 0.44
C ILE A 248 -4.20 1.86 0.83
N ASN A 249 -3.50 0.74 0.69
CA ASN A 249 -3.96 -0.55 1.20
C ASN A 249 -3.42 -0.73 2.63
N ASP A 250 -4.30 -1.03 3.58
CA ASP A 250 -3.90 -1.53 4.90
C ASP A 250 -4.03 -3.05 4.94
N GLU A 251 -3.13 -3.71 5.66
CA GLU A 251 -2.95 -5.17 5.61
C GLU A 251 -2.80 -5.71 4.18
N ALA A 252 -1.93 -5.06 3.41
CA ALA A 252 -1.72 -5.33 1.99
C ALA A 252 -1.25 -6.75 1.65
N HIS A 253 -0.92 -7.57 2.64
CA HIS A 253 -0.66 -9.01 2.42
C HIS A 253 -1.90 -9.77 1.92
N HIS A 254 -3.10 -9.18 2.04
CA HIS A 254 -4.31 -9.68 1.38
C HIS A 254 -4.51 -9.15 -0.05
N ALA A 255 -3.68 -8.20 -0.51
CA ALA A 255 -3.82 -7.54 -1.80
C ALA A 255 -2.66 -7.91 -2.73
N TYR A 256 -2.68 -9.11 -3.29
CA TYR A 256 -1.66 -9.60 -4.24
C TYR A 256 -2.32 -10.24 -5.45
N ARG A 257 -1.58 -10.37 -6.56
CA ARG A 257 -2.03 -11.12 -7.75
C ARG A 257 -1.67 -12.58 -7.58
N PRO A 258 -2.62 -13.50 -7.40
CA PRO A 258 -2.29 -14.92 -7.33
C PRO A 258 -1.74 -15.41 -8.69
N ALA A 259 -0.70 -16.25 -8.69
CA ALA A 259 -0.11 -16.77 -9.93
C ALA A 259 -0.96 -17.89 -10.55
N GLN A 260 -1.28 -18.91 -9.77
CA GLN A 260 -2.20 -20.00 -10.13
C GLN A 260 -2.86 -20.55 -8.86
N PRO A 261 -4.12 -20.98 -8.91
CA PRO A 261 -4.72 -21.70 -7.79
C PRO A 261 -4.03 -23.05 -7.60
N LEU A 262 -4.00 -23.55 -6.36
CA LEU A 262 -3.55 -24.92 -6.07
C LEU A 262 -4.35 -25.93 -6.89
N SER A 263 -3.68 -26.98 -7.36
CA SER A 263 -4.33 -28.06 -8.10
C SER A 263 -5.39 -28.78 -7.24
N PRO A 264 -6.40 -29.41 -7.85
CA PRO A 264 -7.39 -30.19 -7.12
C PRO A 264 -6.78 -31.32 -6.26
N GLU A 265 -5.62 -31.84 -6.65
CA GLU A 265 -4.90 -32.87 -5.91
C GLU A 265 -4.22 -32.30 -4.67
N GLU A 266 -3.55 -31.15 -4.78
CA GLU A 266 -2.96 -30.43 -3.64
C GLU A 266 -4.04 -29.99 -2.65
N LEU A 267 -5.18 -29.48 -3.13
CA LEU A 267 -6.31 -29.09 -2.28
C LEU A 267 -6.93 -30.27 -1.52
N LYS A 268 -6.89 -31.50 -2.09
CA LYS A 268 -7.38 -32.72 -1.42
C LYS A 268 -6.46 -33.21 -0.30
N GLN A 269 -5.18 -32.86 -0.34
CA GLN A 269 -4.21 -33.21 0.70
C GLN A 269 -4.30 -32.31 1.94
N LEU A 270 -5.00 -31.18 1.83
CA LEU A 270 -5.18 -30.23 2.93
C LEU A 270 -6.41 -30.59 3.76
N ARG A 271 -6.36 -30.21 5.04
CA ARG A 271 -7.55 -30.25 5.91
C ARG A 271 -8.61 -29.30 5.34
N LYS A 272 -9.88 -29.64 5.53
CA LYS A 272 -11.02 -28.85 5.03
C LYS A 272 -10.91 -27.37 5.40
N GLU A 273 -10.63 -27.08 6.66
CA GLU A 273 -10.48 -25.70 7.17
C GLU A 273 -9.35 -24.93 6.47
N GLU A 274 -8.20 -25.57 6.28
CA GLU A 274 -7.04 -24.97 5.61
C GLU A 274 -7.31 -24.72 4.13
N ARG A 275 -7.97 -25.67 3.46
CA ARG A 275 -8.42 -25.51 2.09
C ARG A 275 -9.40 -24.34 1.93
N ASP A 276 -10.40 -24.26 2.81
CA ASP A 276 -11.43 -23.22 2.75
C ASP A 276 -10.80 -21.84 2.95
N GLN A 277 -9.85 -21.71 3.88
CA GLN A 277 -9.10 -20.47 4.12
C GLN A 277 -8.28 -20.04 2.90
N ILE A 278 -7.51 -20.95 2.30
CA ILE A 278 -6.70 -20.64 1.10
C ILE A 278 -7.60 -20.17 -0.06
N MET A 279 -8.74 -20.83 -0.25
CA MET A 279 -9.70 -20.44 -1.29
C MET A 279 -10.30 -19.05 -1.04
N GLU A 280 -10.60 -18.72 0.22
CA GLU A 280 -11.10 -17.40 0.60
C GLU A 280 -10.03 -16.32 0.38
N ASP A 281 -8.80 -16.55 0.83
CA ASP A 281 -7.69 -15.61 0.67
C ASP A 281 -7.37 -15.37 -0.82
N PHE A 282 -7.34 -16.44 -1.62
CA PHE A 282 -7.14 -16.35 -3.06
C PHE A 282 -8.24 -15.50 -3.72
N ARG A 283 -9.50 -15.74 -3.35
CA ARG A 283 -10.65 -15.00 -3.87
C ARG A 283 -10.59 -13.54 -3.45
N ALA A 284 -10.29 -13.25 -2.18
CA ALA A 284 -10.18 -11.91 -1.64
C ALA A 284 -9.10 -11.12 -2.38
N ALA A 285 -7.91 -11.70 -2.54
CA ALA A 285 -6.78 -11.10 -3.24
C ALA A 285 -7.10 -10.80 -4.70
N THR A 286 -7.73 -11.75 -5.40
CA THR A 286 -8.18 -11.57 -6.79
C THR A 286 -9.15 -10.40 -6.91
N ILE A 287 -10.23 -10.39 -6.11
CA ILE A 287 -11.25 -9.32 -6.16
C ILE A 287 -10.64 -7.95 -5.83
N TRP A 288 -9.75 -7.91 -4.85
CA TRP A 288 -9.10 -6.68 -4.42
C TRP A 288 -8.28 -6.08 -5.55
N ILE A 289 -7.35 -6.86 -6.13
CA ILE A 289 -6.45 -6.36 -7.16
C ILE A 289 -7.19 -6.09 -8.47
N SER A 290 -8.06 -6.98 -8.94
CA SER A 290 -8.86 -6.72 -10.14
C SER A 290 -9.73 -5.46 -9.98
N GLY A 291 -10.23 -5.20 -8.76
CA GLY A 291 -10.92 -3.94 -8.45
C GLY A 291 -10.02 -2.71 -8.62
N LEU A 292 -8.76 -2.79 -8.18
CA LEU A 292 -7.78 -1.71 -8.36
C LEU A 292 -7.37 -1.51 -9.81
N ASP A 293 -7.28 -2.58 -10.61
CA ASP A 293 -7.00 -2.47 -12.05
C ASP A 293 -8.11 -1.73 -12.79
N ARG A 294 -9.37 -2.04 -12.47
CA ARG A 294 -10.54 -1.33 -13.01
C ARG A 294 -10.53 0.15 -12.64
N ILE A 295 -10.17 0.47 -11.39
CA ILE A 295 -10.02 1.86 -10.94
C ILE A 295 -8.89 2.55 -11.71
N ASN A 296 -7.75 1.89 -11.89
CA ASN A 296 -6.62 2.43 -12.63
C ASN A 296 -6.99 2.72 -14.09
N ALA A 297 -7.69 1.79 -14.76
CA ALA A 297 -8.11 1.94 -16.15
C ALA A 297 -9.01 3.16 -16.38
N VAL A 298 -9.95 3.43 -15.48
CA VAL A 298 -10.98 4.48 -15.66
C VAL A 298 -10.58 5.82 -15.02
N ARG A 299 -9.98 5.79 -13.84
CA ARG A 299 -9.72 6.97 -13.00
C ARG A 299 -8.24 7.31 -12.89
N GLY A 300 -7.35 6.36 -13.19
CA GLY A 300 -5.91 6.47 -12.99
C GLY A 300 -5.55 6.42 -11.52
N ILE A 301 -4.68 5.47 -11.16
CA ILE A 301 -4.03 5.44 -9.85
C ILE A 301 -2.69 6.17 -9.98
N ASN A 302 -2.52 7.19 -9.15
CA ASN A 302 -1.30 7.99 -9.09
C ASN A 302 -0.15 7.21 -8.44
N LEU A 303 -0.46 6.66 -7.28
CA LEU A 303 0.47 6.01 -6.38
C LEU A 303 -0.33 5.03 -5.53
N LEU A 304 0.17 3.80 -5.41
CA LEU A 304 -0.41 2.77 -4.58
C LEU A 304 0.57 2.41 -3.46
N LEU A 305 0.17 2.67 -2.23
CA LEU A 305 0.98 2.42 -1.04
C LEU A 305 0.42 1.24 -0.26
N ASP A 306 1.23 0.19 -0.13
CA ASP A 306 0.88 -1.02 0.58
C ASP A 306 1.47 -0.99 1.99
N PHE A 307 0.63 -0.97 3.01
CA PHE A 307 1.05 -1.08 4.40
C PHE A 307 0.75 -2.47 4.92
N SER A 308 1.77 -3.16 5.43
CA SER A 308 1.61 -4.49 6.02
C SER A 308 2.74 -4.77 7.01
N ALA A 309 2.47 -5.56 8.04
CA ALA A 309 3.53 -6.12 8.88
C ALA A 309 4.26 -7.28 8.17
N THR A 310 3.55 -7.96 7.28
CA THR A 310 3.95 -9.21 6.63
C THR A 310 3.69 -9.15 5.11
N PRO A 311 4.31 -8.23 4.35
CA PRO A 311 4.14 -8.16 2.89
C PRO A 311 4.87 -9.32 2.19
N PHE A 312 4.41 -10.54 2.46
CA PHE A 312 4.92 -11.79 1.95
C PHE A 312 3.79 -12.57 1.31
N TYR A 313 4.12 -13.39 0.32
CA TYR A 313 3.18 -14.34 -0.25
C TYR A 313 2.86 -15.43 0.77
N ILE A 314 1.56 -15.71 0.94
CA ILE A 314 1.07 -16.78 1.79
C ILE A 314 1.02 -18.11 1.01
N LYS A 315 0.68 -19.20 1.70
CA LYS A 315 0.48 -20.50 1.06
C LYS A 315 -0.70 -20.46 0.09
N GLY A 316 -0.55 -21.13 -1.04
CA GLY A 316 -1.63 -21.26 -2.04
C GLY A 316 -1.80 -20.07 -2.99
N THR A 317 -0.84 -19.14 -2.98
CA THR A 317 -0.80 -17.99 -3.90
C THR A 317 -0.20 -18.31 -5.27
N GLY A 318 0.47 -19.46 -5.39
CA GLY A 318 1.26 -19.84 -6.56
C GLY A 318 2.69 -19.26 -6.55
N TYR A 319 3.06 -18.49 -5.53
CA TYR A 319 4.44 -18.09 -5.27
C TYR A 319 5.03 -18.90 -4.12
N GLU A 320 6.35 -18.80 -3.94
CA GLU A 320 7.03 -19.35 -2.78
C GLU A 320 6.48 -18.73 -1.49
N GLU A 321 6.01 -19.57 -0.58
CA GLU A 321 5.47 -19.16 0.71
C GLU A 321 6.55 -18.45 1.54
N GLY A 322 6.23 -17.26 2.04
CA GLY A 322 7.20 -16.43 2.78
C GLY A 322 8.11 -15.59 1.89
N ALA A 323 8.00 -15.68 0.56
CA ALA A 323 8.73 -14.77 -0.33
C ALA A 323 8.16 -13.34 -0.21
N PRO A 324 9.02 -12.32 -0.10
CA PRO A 324 8.59 -10.92 0.01
C PRO A 324 7.95 -10.42 -1.28
N PHE A 325 7.06 -9.44 -1.15
CA PHE A 325 6.61 -8.69 -2.33
C PHE A 325 7.79 -7.98 -2.99
N PRO A 326 7.89 -8.01 -4.34
CA PRO A 326 9.05 -7.48 -5.04
C PRO A 326 9.12 -5.93 -4.99
N TRP A 327 8.03 -5.28 -4.58
CA TRP A 327 7.93 -3.82 -4.45
C TRP A 327 8.05 -3.31 -3.01
N ILE A 328 8.62 -4.10 -2.08
CA ILE A 328 8.99 -3.58 -0.75
C ILE A 328 10.10 -2.53 -0.91
N VAL A 329 9.85 -1.33 -0.41
CA VAL A 329 10.80 -0.20 -0.45
C VAL A 329 11.26 0.24 0.93
N SER A 330 10.57 -0.19 1.99
CA SER A 330 10.86 0.15 3.38
C SER A 330 10.61 -1.06 4.28
N ASP A 331 11.54 -1.35 5.21
CA ASP A 331 11.43 -2.45 6.18
C ASP A 331 11.65 -1.99 7.63
N PHE A 332 10.65 -2.24 8.46
CA PHE A 332 10.64 -2.06 9.92
C PHE A 332 9.88 -3.22 10.59
N GLY A 333 10.37 -4.45 10.42
CA GLY A 333 9.89 -5.60 11.19
C GLY A 333 10.19 -5.49 12.70
N LEU A 334 9.38 -6.15 13.53
CA LEU A 334 9.65 -6.37 14.96
C LEU A 334 10.96 -7.15 15.10
N VAL A 335 11.80 -6.72 16.03
CA VAL A 335 12.90 -7.52 16.57
C VAL A 335 12.56 -7.76 18.02
#